data_AF-A0A1Y5PFF1-F1
#
_entry.id   AF-A0A1Y5PFF1-F1
#
_cell.length_a   1.000
_cell.length_b   1.000
_cell.length_c   1.000
_cell.angle_alpha   90.00
_cell.angle_beta   90.00
_cell.angle_gamma   90.00
#
_symmetry.space_group_name_H-M   'P 1'
#
loop_
_entity.id
_entity.type
_entity.pdbx_description
1 polymer ?
#
loop_
_entity_poly.entity_id
_entity_poly.type
_entity_poly.pdbx_seq_one_letter_code
_entity_poly.pdbx_strand_id
1 'polypeptide(L)'
;MGGANSEGTVTWLWRNRRVEEAEPAQLHTIKDVVEACGLPGPVIMQLCPRTWTDQGWMYTAEQLDAAVVIAAEHRRQLAARTDPAPYR
;
A
#
# COMPACT_ATOMS: atom_id res chain seq x y z
N MET A 1 -28.12 28.91 12.71
CA MET A 1 -26.76 29.03 13.26
C MET A 1 -26.52 27.78 14.09
N GLY A 2 -25.87 26.75 13.54
CA GLY A 2 -24.44 26.50 13.72
C GLY A 2 -24.27 25.44 14.84
N GLY A 3 -23.55 24.34 14.71
CA GLY A 3 -22.52 23.96 13.76
C GLY A 3 -22.52 22.47 13.49
N ALA A 4 -21.93 22.14 12.35
CA ALA A 4 -21.77 20.80 11.83
C ALA A 4 -20.79 19.97 12.68
N ASN A 5 -21.14 18.69 12.78
CA ASN A 5 -20.37 17.59 13.35
C ASN A 5 -18.98 17.47 12.70
N SER A 6 -17.96 17.11 13.49
CA SER A 6 -16.67 16.63 12.98
C SER A 6 -16.01 15.72 14.01
N GLU A 7 -16.69 14.64 14.39
CA GLU A 7 -16.02 13.46 14.96
C GLU A 7 -15.40 12.69 13.80
N GLY A 8 -14.11 12.96 13.57
CA GLY A 8 -13.30 12.25 12.58
C GLY A 8 -13.06 10.82 13.04
N THR A 9 -13.99 9.92 12.74
CA THR A 9 -13.80 8.49 12.93
C THR A 9 -12.76 8.02 11.92
N VAL A 10 -11.49 7.94 12.34
CA VAL A 10 -10.43 7.22 11.62
C VAL A 10 -10.80 5.74 11.67
N THR A 11 -11.64 5.33 10.74
CA THR A 11 -12.02 3.93 10.58
C THR A 11 -10.83 3.24 9.93
N TRP A 12 -10.02 2.58 10.75
CA TRP A 12 -9.02 1.63 10.26
C TRP A 12 -9.73 0.52 9.48
N LEU A 13 -9.73 0.64 8.16
CA LEU A 13 -10.27 -0.34 7.22
C LEU A 13 -9.25 -1.47 7.00
N TRP A 14 -8.89 -2.20 8.06
CA TRP A 14 -8.48 -3.60 7.91
C TRP A 14 -9.73 -4.48 7.98
N ARG A 15 -10.61 -4.34 6.97
CA ARG A 15 -11.77 -5.21 6.85
C ARG A 15 -11.29 -6.59 6.42
N ASN A 16 -11.30 -7.52 7.39
CA ASN A 16 -11.23 -8.97 7.19
C ASN A 16 -12.05 -9.39 5.96
N ARG A 17 -11.38 -9.66 4.84
CA ARG A 17 -11.94 -10.41 3.72
C ARG A 17 -11.66 -11.88 4.00
N ARG A 18 -12.71 -12.66 4.24
CA ARG A 18 -12.64 -14.12 4.09
C ARG A 18 -12.01 -14.39 2.74
N VAL A 19 -11.05 -15.30 2.70
CA VAL A 19 -10.54 -15.88 1.46
C VAL A 19 -11.69 -16.72 0.87
N GLU A 20 -12.65 -16.06 0.23
CA GLU A 20 -13.58 -16.73 -0.68
C GLU A 20 -12.75 -17.14 -1.90
N GLU A 21 -12.90 -18.39 -2.30
CA GLU A 21 -12.22 -19.06 -3.43
C GLU A 21 -12.29 -18.20 -4.70
N ALA A 22 -11.32 -17.31 -4.85
CA ALA A 22 -11.11 -16.52 -6.05
C ALA A 22 -10.37 -17.38 -7.07
N GLU A 23 -10.73 -17.20 -8.36
CA GLU A 23 -9.92 -17.51 -9.55
C GLU A 23 -8.42 -17.60 -9.21
N PRO A 24 -7.65 -18.58 -9.77
CA PRO A 24 -6.30 -18.89 -9.31
C PRO A 24 -5.51 -17.62 -9.07
N ALA A 25 -5.38 -17.26 -7.79
CA ALA A 25 -4.98 -15.91 -7.41
C ALA A 25 -3.63 -15.65 -8.06
N GLN A 26 -3.54 -14.66 -8.94
CA GLN A 26 -2.28 -14.34 -9.58
C GLN A 26 -1.29 -13.94 -8.48
N LEU A 27 -0.27 -14.79 -8.30
CA LEU A 27 0.77 -14.61 -7.30
C LEU A 27 1.95 -13.86 -7.93
N HIS A 28 2.51 -12.94 -7.17
CA HIS A 28 3.59 -12.07 -7.58
C HIS A 28 4.79 -12.25 -6.65
N THR A 29 5.98 -12.26 -7.22
CA THR A 29 7.23 -12.27 -6.46
C THR A 29 7.55 -10.86 -5.95
N ILE A 30 8.49 -10.75 -5.00
CA ILE A 30 9.01 -9.44 -4.60
C ILE A 30 9.60 -8.65 -5.78
N LYS A 31 10.16 -9.34 -6.79
CA LYS A 31 10.69 -8.70 -7.99
C LYS A 31 9.59 -8.01 -8.80
N ASP A 32 8.48 -8.71 -9.01
CA ASP A 32 7.34 -8.16 -9.76
C ASP A 32 6.77 -6.92 -9.04
N VAL A 33 6.68 -6.97 -7.71
CA VAL A 33 6.22 -5.82 -6.91
C VAL A 33 7.22 -4.67 -6.96
N VAL A 34 8.54 -4.93 -6.93
CA VAL A 34 9.59 -3.90 -7.11
C VAL A 34 9.45 -3.22 -8.46
N GLU A 35 9.27 -4.00 -9.53
CA GLU A 35 9.10 -3.47 -10.89
C GLU A 35 7.82 -2.62 -11.01
N ALA A 36 6.73 -3.03 -10.38
CA ALA A 36 5.46 -2.31 -10.42
C ALA A 36 5.47 -1.01 -9.60
N CYS A 37 6.01 -1.03 -8.37
CA CYS A 37 5.90 0.12 -7.47
C CYS A 37 7.12 1.07 -7.54
N GLY A 38 8.27 0.57 -8.00
CA GLY A 38 9.53 1.32 -8.07
C GLY A 38 10.19 1.57 -6.72
N LEU A 39 9.78 0.84 -5.66
CA LEU A 39 10.41 0.90 -4.35
C LEU A 39 11.42 -0.26 -4.18
N PRO A 40 12.47 -0.08 -3.35
CA PRO A 40 13.38 -1.17 -3.01
C PRO A 40 12.68 -2.32 -2.28
N GLY A 41 13.10 -3.56 -2.55
CA GLY A 41 12.57 -4.78 -1.91
C GLY A 41 12.44 -4.72 -0.38
N PRO A 42 13.48 -4.27 0.36
CA PRO A 42 13.38 -4.13 1.82
C PRO A 42 12.28 -3.17 2.28
N VAL A 43 12.01 -2.10 1.52
CA VAL A 43 10.95 -1.14 1.84
C VAL A 43 9.58 -1.78 1.64
N ILE A 44 9.37 -2.50 0.54
CA ILE A 44 8.13 -3.21 0.26
C ILE A 44 7.83 -4.24 1.35
N MET A 45 8.85 -4.98 1.80
CA MET A 45 8.69 -5.99 2.87
C MET A 45 8.29 -5.40 4.23
N GLN A 46 8.50 -4.09 4.46
CA GLN A 46 8.04 -3.40 5.66
C GLN A 46 6.63 -2.82 5.50
N LEU A 47 6.25 -2.45 4.27
CA LEU A 47 5.01 -1.72 3.99
C LEU A 47 3.85 -2.64 3.62
N CYS A 48 4.14 -3.75 2.92
CA CYS A 48 3.14 -4.71 2.48
C CYS A 48 3.43 -6.08 3.08
N PRO A 49 2.51 -6.62 3.89
CA PRO A 49 2.61 -8.01 4.31
C PRO A 49 2.52 -8.92 3.09
N ARG A 50 3.24 -10.02 3.15
CA ARG A 50 3.28 -11.07 2.12
C ARG A 50 2.65 -12.34 2.67
N THR A 51 2.13 -13.15 1.77
CA THR A 51 1.39 -14.37 2.10
C THR A 51 2.29 -15.58 1.92
N TRP A 52 2.27 -16.51 2.87
CA TRP A 52 2.88 -17.82 2.68
C TRP A 52 1.96 -18.69 1.82
N THR A 53 2.49 -19.22 0.72
CA THR A 53 1.76 -20.03 -0.27
C THR A 53 2.53 -21.33 -0.52
N ASP A 54 1.96 -22.23 -1.33
CA ASP A 54 2.66 -23.45 -1.77
C ASP A 54 3.93 -23.16 -2.58
N GLN A 55 4.06 -21.94 -3.12
CA GLN A 55 5.25 -21.46 -3.84
C GLN A 55 6.21 -20.66 -2.93
N GLY A 56 5.92 -20.59 -1.63
CA GLY A 56 6.65 -19.79 -0.65
C GLY A 56 6.04 -18.41 -0.43
N TRP A 57 6.86 -17.43 -0.05
CA TRP A 57 6.43 -16.06 0.22
C TRP A 57 6.07 -15.31 -1.07
N MET A 58 4.79 -15.05 -1.28
CA MET A 58 4.25 -14.39 -2.47
C MET A 58 3.37 -13.18 -2.10
N TYR A 59 3.12 -12.33 -3.07
CA TYR A 59 2.16 -11.23 -3.00
C TYR A 59 0.93 -11.58 -3.84
N THR A 60 -0.27 -11.32 -3.31
CA THR A 60 -1.50 -11.37 -4.09
C THR A 60 -1.63 -10.11 -4.96
N ALA A 61 -2.52 -10.14 -5.96
CA ALA A 61 -2.86 -8.97 -6.75
C ALA A 61 -3.28 -7.76 -5.87
N GLU A 62 -4.09 -8.00 -4.84
CA GLU A 62 -4.51 -6.95 -3.90
C GLU A 62 -3.32 -6.34 -3.12
N GLN A 63 -2.35 -7.17 -2.74
CA GLN A 63 -1.15 -6.69 -2.05
C GLN A 63 -0.21 -5.92 -2.98
N LEU A 64 -0.14 -6.31 -4.27
CA LEU A 64 0.59 -5.57 -5.29
C LEU A 64 -0.05 -4.18 -5.50
N ASP A 65 -1.36 -4.12 -5.68
CA ASP A 65 -2.08 -2.86 -5.84
C ASP A 65 -1.89 -1.93 -4.64
N ALA A 66 -1.96 -2.49 -3.43
CA ALA A 66 -1.66 -1.75 -2.20
C ALA A 66 -0.23 -1.19 -2.19
N ALA A 67 0.76 -1.97 -2.62
CA ALA A 67 2.16 -1.52 -2.70
C ALA A 67 2.33 -0.36 -3.68
N VAL A 68 1.66 -0.41 -4.84
CA VAL A 68 1.68 0.66 -5.85
C VAL A 68 1.06 1.94 -5.30
N VAL A 69 -0.07 1.84 -4.60
CA VAL A 69 -0.74 2.99 -3.96
C VAL A 69 0.16 3.63 -2.90
N ILE A 70 0.76 2.82 -2.02
CA ILE A 70 1.68 3.31 -0.99
C ILE A 70 2.90 3.99 -1.62
N ALA A 71 3.48 3.42 -2.68
CA ALA A 71 4.61 4.01 -3.38
C ALA A 71 4.28 5.37 -4.01
N ALA A 72 3.10 5.50 -4.61
CA ALA A 72 2.63 6.77 -5.15
C ALA A 72 2.50 7.84 -4.06
N GLU A 73 1.94 7.48 -2.91
CA GLU A 73 1.82 8.38 -1.77
C GLU A 73 3.19 8.79 -1.19
N HIS A 74 4.11 7.83 -1.02
CA HIS A 74 5.46 8.11 -0.55
C HIS A 74 6.19 9.11 -1.46
N ARG A 75 6.04 8.98 -2.79
CA ARG A 75 6.60 9.95 -3.75
C ARG A 75 5.99 11.34 -3.59
N ARG A 76 4.67 11.45 -3.41
CA ARG A 76 3.99 12.74 -3.17
C ARG A 76 4.51 13.42 -1.91
N GLN A 77 4.68 12.67 -0.83
CA GLN A 77 5.19 13.20 0.44
C GLN A 77 6.63 13.68 0.33
N LEU A 78 7.50 12.95 -0.39
CA LEU A 78 8.87 13.39 -0.64
C LEU A 78 8.90 14.69 -1.45
N ALA A 79 8.13 14.78 -2.52
CA ALA A 79 8.05 16.00 -3.33
C ALA A 79 7.59 17.21 -2.50
N ALA A 80 6.57 17.04 -1.64
CA ALA A 80 6.08 18.10 -0.76
C ALA A 80 7.10 18.53 0.32
N ARG A 81 7.97 17.62 0.78
CA ARG A 81 9.03 17.93 1.76
C ARG A 81 10.21 18.66 1.15
N THR A 82 10.49 18.42 -0.13
CA THR A 82 11.62 19.01 -0.85
C THR A 82 11.32 20.40 -1.41
N ASP A 83 10.09 20.90 -1.28
CA ASP A 83 9.74 22.29 -1.61
C ASP A 83 9.96 23.18 -0.36
N PRO A 84 11.14 23.84 -0.19
CA PRO A 84 11.30 24.80 0.88
C PRO A 84 10.38 25.99 0.57
N ALA A 85 9.41 26.25 1.46
CA ALA A 85 8.63 27.47 1.42
C ALA A 85 9.57 28.65 1.12
N PRO A 86 9.26 29.52 0.13
CA PRO A 86 10.14 30.63 -0.19
C PRO A 86 10.27 31.47 1.07
N TYR A 87 11.51 31.60 1.56
CA TYR A 87 11.85 32.54 2.62
C TYR A 87 11.31 33.91 2.21
N ARG A 88 10.28 34.38 2.91
CA ARG A 88 9.75 35.74 2.80
C ARG A 88 10.31 36.59 3.93
#